data_AF-A0ABD5ZMN1-F1
#
_entry.id   AF-A0ABD5ZMN1-F1
#
_cell.length_a   1.000
_cell.length_b   1.000
_cell.length_c   1.000
_cell.angle_alpha   90.00
_cell.angle_beta   90.00
_cell.angle_gamma   90.00
#
_symmetry.space_group_name_H-M   'P 1'
#
loop_
_entity.id
_entity.type
_entity.pdbx_description
1 polymer ?
#
loop_
_entity_poly.entity_id
_entity_poly.type
_entity_poly.pdbx_seq_one_letter_code
_entity_poly.pdbx_strand_id
1 'polypeptide(L)'
;MTQDSQKLYNLSRRKMLAGLGAVGLASAGAGLGTSALFSDEEEFSGNVLTAGTLDLLVDYYSYWDQDIRGVGSVSGTADGPAVTATLADMKPGDSGLLAFCFTLDDNPAYLWACGDLTANAENGQTEPEEAAEGTDTDGVGELADSIDVVVRYCELADDLGQNGFDPEDIVDEGNIMFEGTLAGFLAAAENGLPLDGAAGAGILAPGDQSPFAGLRSEGDNPCLCLEWSIDFEGVGNEIQSDSLMFDLLFYAEQARHNDGTTNPCITAEQVESFPNVADDSFDSAFFGKVRNGGGGWELGVGNGDGNAGGEDNLDYSWPGSGVFDGSFTFDYDGTGAAVLTLFDGSDAQVAQVGFGDDGGEALAVGDLDGGALSITVGASGGQLSEVTNLTYNGGSPSVDTVESTGSVTSLVLSDINTTGGFALAGDLRFEGLGGPSDERPMMTVYVD
;
A
#
# COMPACT_ATOMS: atom_id res chain seq x y z
N MET A 1 39.10 23.05 18.81
CA MET A 1 37.91 23.43 19.60
C MET A 1 37.21 24.50 18.78
N THR A 2 36.02 24.33 18.21
CA THR A 2 34.99 23.30 18.35
C THR A 2 34.17 23.27 17.07
N GLN A 3 33.66 22.08 16.76
CA GLN A 3 32.67 21.74 15.73
C GLN A 3 31.47 22.69 15.73
N ASP A 4 30.92 22.94 14.53
CA ASP A 4 29.47 23.02 14.36
C ASP A 4 29.10 22.27 13.08
N SER A 5 28.55 21.08 13.28
CA SER A 5 28.03 20.20 12.24
C SER A 5 26.53 20.48 12.10
N GLN A 6 26.12 21.21 11.06
CA GLN A 6 24.70 21.32 10.75
C GLN A 6 24.23 20.01 10.12
N LYS A 7 23.39 19.28 10.88
CA LYS A 7 22.61 18.14 10.41
C LYS A 7 21.71 18.61 9.26
N LEU A 8 21.84 17.96 8.10
CA LEU A 8 20.89 18.08 7.01
C LEU A 8 19.66 17.27 7.40
N TYR A 9 18.53 17.96 7.56
CA TYR A 9 17.21 17.33 7.56
C TYR A 9 16.95 16.85 6.12
N ASN A 10 16.83 15.54 5.94
CA ASN A 10 16.32 14.96 4.70
C ASN A 10 14.86 15.36 4.57
N LEU A 11 14.57 16.25 3.63
CA LEU A 11 13.21 16.59 3.21
C LEU A 11 12.84 15.74 2.00
N SER A 12 11.58 15.28 2.02
CA SER A 12 10.87 14.42 1.06
C SER A 12 11.21 14.61 -0.43
N ARG A 13 11.11 13.50 -1.17
CA ARG A 13 11.51 13.25 -2.56
C ARG A 13 10.70 14.02 -3.62
N ARG A 14 10.44 15.32 -3.44
CA ARG A 14 9.76 16.14 -4.46
C ARG A 14 10.78 16.80 -5.38
N LYS A 15 11.08 16.19 -6.54
CA LYS A 15 11.76 16.84 -7.67
C LYS A 15 10.91 16.75 -8.93
N MET A 16 10.38 17.91 -9.32
CA MET A 16 9.61 18.21 -10.53
C MET A 16 10.40 17.93 -11.82
N LEU A 17 9.76 17.30 -12.82
CA LEU A 17 10.19 17.28 -14.23
C LEU A 17 8.99 17.53 -15.16
N ALA A 18 9.24 18.27 -16.25
CA ALA A 18 8.24 18.72 -17.22
C ALA A 18 8.24 17.83 -18.48
N GLY A 19 7.05 17.43 -18.95
CA GLY A 19 6.79 16.78 -20.24
C GLY A 19 5.61 17.45 -20.97
N LEU A 20 5.69 17.58 -22.29
CA LEU A 20 4.88 18.46 -23.15
C LEU A 20 3.61 17.79 -23.72
N GLY A 21 2.53 18.56 -23.92
CA GLY A 21 1.50 18.25 -24.93
C GLY A 21 0.20 19.08 -24.88
N ALA A 22 0.20 20.28 -25.46
CA ALA A 22 -1.02 21.07 -25.69
C ALA A 22 -1.48 20.99 -27.15
N VAL A 23 -2.75 20.68 -27.41
CA VAL A 23 -3.41 20.89 -28.73
C VAL A 23 -4.82 21.44 -28.53
N GLY A 24 -4.95 22.76 -28.67
CA GLY A 24 -6.23 23.44 -28.85
C GLY A 24 -6.40 23.96 -30.29
N LEU A 25 -7.45 23.55 -30.99
CA LEU A 25 -7.90 24.20 -32.23
C LEU A 25 -9.44 24.26 -32.32
N ALA A 26 -9.92 25.48 -32.53
CA ALA A 26 -11.33 25.89 -32.58
C ALA A 26 -12.15 25.25 -33.72
N SER A 27 -13.44 24.98 -33.47
CA SER A 27 -14.43 24.95 -34.55
C SER A 27 -15.73 25.68 -34.16
N ALA A 28 -15.98 26.78 -34.87
CA ALA A 28 -17.23 27.53 -34.84
C ALA A 28 -18.14 27.05 -35.98
N GLY A 29 -19.41 26.74 -35.72
CA GLY A 29 -20.45 26.79 -36.76
C GLY A 29 -21.58 25.74 -36.73
N ALA A 30 -22.68 26.11 -36.06
CA ALA A 30 -24.09 25.93 -36.49
C ALA A 30 -24.71 24.53 -36.66
N GLY A 31 -25.46 24.09 -35.64
CA GLY A 31 -26.58 23.15 -35.76
C GLY A 31 -27.45 23.19 -34.48
N LEU A 32 -28.68 23.71 -34.57
CA LEU A 32 -29.62 23.80 -33.44
C LEU A 32 -30.20 22.42 -33.10
N GLY A 33 -29.49 21.68 -32.26
CA GLY A 33 -30.00 20.72 -31.29
C GLY A 33 -29.44 21.13 -29.93
N THR A 34 -29.96 20.65 -28.81
CA THR A 34 -29.39 20.89 -27.48
C THR A 34 -27.90 20.48 -27.44
N SER A 35 -27.02 21.43 -27.70
CA SER A 35 -25.57 21.27 -27.53
C SER A 35 -25.26 21.64 -26.09
N ALA A 36 -25.10 20.64 -25.23
CA ALA A 36 -24.30 20.82 -24.02
C ALA A 36 -22.92 21.28 -24.48
N LEU A 37 -22.47 22.39 -23.91
CA LEU A 37 -21.17 22.97 -24.19
C LEU A 37 -20.18 22.27 -23.24
N PHE A 38 -19.70 21.09 -23.65
CA PHE A 38 -18.61 20.41 -22.95
C PHE A 38 -17.32 21.20 -23.22
N SER A 39 -16.78 21.78 -22.17
CA SER A 39 -15.59 22.62 -22.15
C SER A 39 -14.88 22.37 -20.81
N ASP A 40 -14.55 21.12 -20.59
CA ASP A 40 -13.66 20.69 -19.53
C ASP A 40 -12.23 20.62 -20.12
N GLU A 41 -11.35 21.40 -19.49
CA GLU A 41 -9.91 21.40 -19.72
C GLU A 41 -9.32 20.75 -18.48
N GLU A 42 -9.28 19.42 -18.53
CA GLU A 42 -8.87 18.56 -17.43
C GLU A 42 -7.37 18.27 -17.57
N GLU A 43 -6.54 18.97 -16.81
CA GLU A 43 -5.08 18.79 -16.86
C GLU A 43 -4.70 17.68 -15.88
N PHE A 44 -4.48 16.46 -16.38
CA PHE A 44 -3.81 15.43 -15.59
C PHE A 44 -2.37 15.91 -15.46
N SER A 45 -1.84 16.10 -14.26
CA SER A 45 -0.45 16.50 -14.14
C SER A 45 0.16 15.79 -12.95
N GLY A 46 1.11 14.89 -13.21
CA GLY A 46 1.99 14.41 -12.13
C GLY A 46 1.99 12.92 -11.81
N ASN A 47 1.49 12.03 -12.67
CA ASN A 47 1.72 10.58 -12.47
C ASN A 47 3.23 10.26 -12.53
N VAL A 48 3.80 9.53 -11.57
CA VAL A 48 5.24 9.23 -11.53
C VAL A 48 5.47 7.73 -11.58
N LEU A 49 5.92 7.23 -12.74
CA LEU A 49 6.40 5.86 -12.89
C LEU A 49 7.90 5.79 -12.56
N THR A 50 8.26 5.40 -11.34
CA THR A 50 9.68 5.28 -10.94
C THR A 50 10.18 3.84 -11.05
N ALA A 51 11.31 3.64 -11.73
CA ALA A 51 12.05 2.38 -11.66
C ALA A 51 12.99 2.42 -10.44
N GLY A 52 12.77 1.48 -9.52
CA GLY A 52 13.52 1.30 -8.27
C GLY A 52 14.94 0.79 -8.47
N THR A 53 15.74 0.85 -7.40
CA THR A 53 17.19 0.60 -7.42
C THR A 53 17.56 -0.87 -7.61
N LEU A 54 17.88 -1.26 -8.85
CA LEU A 54 18.87 -2.24 -9.33
C LEU A 54 18.50 -2.62 -10.76
N ASP A 55 19.38 -2.38 -11.76
CA ASP A 55 19.43 -3.00 -13.10
C ASP A 55 18.09 -3.39 -13.79
N LEU A 56 17.01 -2.64 -13.53
CA LEU A 56 15.66 -2.86 -14.05
C LEU A 56 15.35 -1.79 -15.08
N LEU A 57 15.07 -2.25 -16.30
CA LEU A 57 14.53 -1.45 -17.37
C LEU A 57 13.05 -1.78 -17.53
N VAL A 58 12.23 -0.74 -17.68
CA VAL A 58 10.79 -0.90 -17.92
C VAL A 58 10.45 -0.22 -19.23
N ASP A 59 10.18 -1.00 -20.26
CA ASP A 59 9.55 -0.47 -21.47
C ASP A 59 8.05 -0.28 -21.18
N TYR A 60 7.53 0.90 -21.48
CA TYR A 60 6.11 1.21 -21.27
C TYR A 60 5.46 1.56 -22.61
N TYR A 61 4.21 1.14 -22.74
CA TYR A 61 3.35 1.41 -23.87
C TYR A 61 1.99 1.82 -23.34
N SER A 62 1.40 2.85 -23.94
CA SER A 62 0.09 3.34 -23.59
C SER A 62 -0.69 3.63 -24.86
N TYR A 63 -1.95 3.22 -24.87
CA TYR A 63 -2.94 3.47 -25.89
C TYR A 63 -4.22 4.00 -25.22
N TRP A 64 -4.91 4.91 -25.88
CA TRP A 64 -6.23 5.39 -25.45
C TRP A 64 -7.13 5.71 -26.64
N ASP A 65 -8.43 5.54 -26.44
CA ASP A 65 -9.51 5.90 -27.36
C ASP A 65 -10.54 6.77 -26.63
N GLN A 66 -10.68 8.02 -27.08
CA GLN A 66 -11.63 9.00 -26.56
C GLN A 66 -12.69 9.38 -27.61
N ASP A 67 -13.09 8.42 -28.45
CA ASP A 67 -14.09 8.54 -29.51
C ASP A 67 -13.85 9.78 -30.41
N ILE A 68 -14.58 10.88 -30.17
CA ILE A 68 -14.56 12.10 -30.99
C ILE A 68 -13.21 12.83 -30.88
N ARG A 69 -12.48 12.69 -29.77
CA ARG A 69 -11.13 13.29 -29.61
C ARG A 69 -10.03 12.45 -30.26
N GLY A 70 -10.37 11.23 -30.64
CA GLY A 70 -9.53 10.31 -31.41
C GLY A 70 -8.69 9.40 -30.53
N VAL A 71 -7.86 8.62 -31.22
CA VAL A 71 -6.96 7.64 -30.62
C VAL A 71 -5.56 8.21 -30.46
N GLY A 72 -4.85 7.79 -29.41
CA GLY A 72 -3.47 8.16 -29.17
C GLY A 72 -2.66 7.03 -28.59
N SER A 73 -1.34 7.12 -28.73
CA SER A 73 -0.42 6.19 -28.08
C SER A 73 0.89 6.89 -27.70
N VAL A 74 1.53 6.42 -26.63
CA VAL A 74 2.89 6.81 -26.25
C VAL A 74 3.67 5.59 -25.82
N SER A 75 4.96 5.56 -26.12
CA SER A 75 5.86 4.52 -25.66
C SER A 75 7.25 5.04 -25.36
N GLY A 76 7.98 4.30 -24.54
CA GLY A 76 9.35 4.61 -24.20
C GLY A 76 9.95 3.59 -23.23
N THR A 77 11.17 3.88 -22.78
CA THR A 77 11.89 3.05 -21.80
C THR A 77 12.22 3.90 -20.58
N ALA A 78 11.86 3.42 -19.39
CA ALA A 78 12.27 3.98 -18.12
C ALA A 78 13.51 3.23 -17.59
N ASP A 79 14.53 4.01 -17.19
CA ASP A 79 15.77 3.55 -16.56
C ASP A 79 16.08 4.48 -15.38
N GLY A 80 15.32 4.31 -14.31
CA GLY A 80 15.37 5.14 -13.10
C GLY A 80 14.24 6.17 -12.97
N PRO A 81 14.28 7.33 -13.66
CA PRO A 81 13.40 8.45 -13.36
C PRO A 81 11.93 8.19 -13.69
N ALA A 82 11.07 8.93 -12.99
CA ALA A 82 9.64 9.07 -13.21
C ALA A 82 9.26 9.25 -14.69
N VAL A 83 8.36 8.41 -15.21
CA VAL A 83 7.60 8.69 -16.44
C VAL A 83 6.20 9.16 -16.06
N THR A 84 5.75 10.27 -16.65
CA THR A 84 4.43 10.85 -16.40
C THR A 84 3.58 10.82 -17.66
N ALA A 85 2.39 10.25 -17.53
CA ALA A 85 1.34 10.31 -18.54
C ALA A 85 0.11 11.04 -17.99
N THR A 86 -0.62 11.71 -18.87
CA THR A 86 -1.67 12.66 -18.56
C THR A 86 -2.77 12.46 -19.59
N LEU A 87 -4.00 12.16 -19.16
CA LEU A 87 -5.09 11.92 -20.09
C LEU A 87 -6.30 12.80 -19.81
N ALA A 88 -6.30 14.01 -20.36
CA ALA A 88 -7.40 14.97 -20.21
C ALA A 88 -8.75 14.44 -20.69
N ASP A 89 -9.85 14.95 -20.10
CA ASP A 89 -11.21 14.85 -20.62
C ASP A 89 -11.82 13.44 -20.53
N MET A 90 -11.57 12.75 -19.42
CA MET A 90 -12.07 11.39 -19.19
C MET A 90 -13.59 11.38 -19.17
N LYS A 91 -14.19 10.57 -20.04
CA LYS A 91 -15.65 10.46 -20.17
C LYS A 91 -16.11 9.02 -20.16
N PRO A 92 -17.37 8.76 -19.77
CA PRO A 92 -17.98 7.47 -20.02
C PRO A 92 -17.87 7.10 -21.49
N GLY A 93 -17.43 5.87 -21.76
CA GLY A 93 -17.10 5.37 -23.08
C GLY A 93 -15.62 5.46 -23.47
N ASP A 94 -14.80 6.22 -22.73
CA ASP A 94 -13.35 6.24 -22.93
C ASP A 94 -12.74 4.91 -22.49
N SER A 95 -11.67 4.51 -23.17
CA SER A 95 -10.93 3.29 -22.85
C SER A 95 -9.46 3.40 -23.21
N GLY A 96 -8.65 2.51 -22.65
CA GLY A 96 -7.25 2.45 -22.99
C GLY A 96 -6.55 1.20 -22.46
N LEU A 97 -5.26 1.16 -22.75
CA LEU A 97 -4.39 0.04 -22.44
C LEU A 97 -3.01 0.58 -22.06
N LEU A 98 -2.47 0.07 -20.96
CA LEU A 98 -1.09 0.26 -20.53
C LEU A 98 -0.38 -1.09 -20.56
N ALA A 99 0.86 -1.14 -21.04
CA ALA A 99 1.70 -2.33 -20.96
C ALA A 99 3.10 -1.97 -20.45
N PHE A 100 3.58 -2.71 -19.45
CA PHE A 100 4.88 -2.54 -18.82
C PHE A 100 5.73 -3.80 -18.99
N CYS A 101 6.76 -3.74 -19.81
CA CYS A 101 7.64 -4.87 -20.10
C CYS A 101 8.95 -4.74 -19.33
N PHE A 102 9.25 -5.74 -18.50
CA PHE A 102 10.39 -5.71 -17.59
C PHE A 102 11.61 -6.37 -18.21
N THR A 103 12.78 -5.74 -18.08
CA THR A 103 14.06 -6.34 -18.47
C THR A 103 15.08 -6.14 -17.38
N LEU A 104 15.78 -7.21 -17.00
CA LEU A 104 16.91 -7.20 -16.08
C LEU A 104 18.24 -7.31 -16.86
N ASP A 105 19.28 -6.58 -16.43
CA ASP A 105 20.57 -6.66 -17.13
C ASP A 105 21.38 -7.93 -16.78
N ASP A 106 21.46 -8.35 -15.50
CA ASP A 106 22.49 -9.33 -15.08
C ASP A 106 22.03 -10.52 -14.22
N ASN A 107 21.15 -10.33 -13.22
CA ASN A 107 20.79 -11.39 -12.25
C ASN A 107 19.27 -11.49 -12.08
N PRO A 108 18.72 -12.70 -11.86
CA PRO A 108 17.32 -12.85 -11.48
C PRO A 108 16.98 -12.05 -10.21
N ALA A 109 15.78 -11.49 -10.19
CA ALA A 109 15.30 -10.63 -9.12
C ALA A 109 13.83 -10.91 -8.82
N TYR A 110 13.39 -10.66 -7.59
CA TYR A 110 11.96 -10.57 -7.27
C TYR A 110 11.45 -9.21 -7.70
N LEU A 111 10.38 -9.20 -8.48
CA LEU A 111 9.75 -7.98 -8.95
C LEU A 111 8.57 -7.62 -8.07
N TRP A 112 8.37 -6.31 -7.89
CA TRP A 112 7.28 -5.74 -7.12
C TRP A 112 6.69 -4.55 -7.87
N ALA A 113 5.37 -4.38 -7.81
CA ALA A 113 4.68 -3.16 -8.20
C ALA A 113 4.04 -2.49 -6.98
N CYS A 114 4.39 -1.24 -6.70
CA CYS A 114 3.79 -0.44 -5.65
C CYS A 114 2.89 0.62 -6.29
N GLY A 115 1.60 0.62 -5.96
CA GLY A 115 0.63 1.63 -6.43
C GLY A 115 0.30 2.63 -5.33
N ASP A 116 -0.01 3.87 -5.68
CA ASP A 116 -0.47 4.88 -4.72
C ASP A 116 -1.45 5.83 -5.40
N LEU A 117 -2.61 6.08 -4.77
CA LEU A 117 -3.59 7.07 -5.22
C LEU A 117 -3.25 8.41 -4.58
N THR A 118 -2.48 9.23 -5.30
CA THR A 118 -1.88 10.46 -4.77
C THR A 118 -2.82 11.67 -4.76
N ALA A 119 -3.93 11.61 -5.49
CA ALA A 119 -5.06 12.53 -5.36
C ALA A 119 -6.34 11.91 -5.95
N ASN A 120 -7.48 12.29 -5.37
CA ASN A 120 -8.81 11.93 -5.86
C ASN A 120 -9.81 13.02 -5.45
N ALA A 121 -10.05 13.99 -6.32
CA ALA A 121 -10.72 15.24 -5.99
C ALA A 121 -11.93 15.48 -6.88
N GLU A 122 -13.07 15.78 -6.25
CA GLU A 122 -14.35 16.14 -6.88
C GLU A 122 -14.26 17.41 -7.76
N ASN A 123 -13.40 18.36 -7.41
CA ASN A 123 -13.29 19.70 -8.05
C ASN A 123 -14.60 20.52 -8.16
N GLY A 124 -15.66 20.04 -7.51
CA GLY A 124 -16.92 20.70 -7.25
C GLY A 124 -17.98 20.35 -8.28
N GLN A 125 -19.16 19.98 -7.79
CA GLN A 125 -20.24 19.46 -8.62
C GLN A 125 -20.93 20.47 -9.53
N THR A 126 -21.17 20.05 -10.76
CA THR A 126 -22.08 20.68 -11.71
C THR A 126 -23.55 20.27 -11.47
N GLU A 127 -24.52 21.05 -12.00
CA GLU A 127 -25.95 20.66 -11.93
C GLU A 127 -26.24 19.22 -12.43
N PRO A 128 -25.62 18.72 -13.53
CA PRO A 128 -25.84 17.33 -13.94
C PRO A 128 -25.22 16.27 -13.02
N GLU A 129 -24.10 16.56 -12.33
CA GLU A 129 -23.49 15.67 -11.31
C GLU A 129 -24.35 15.59 -10.05
N GLU A 130 -24.73 16.76 -9.52
CA GLU A 130 -25.60 16.83 -8.34
C GLU A 130 -26.95 16.13 -8.60
N ALA A 131 -27.40 16.08 -9.86
CA ALA A 131 -28.59 15.34 -10.26
C ALA A 131 -28.38 13.83 -10.41
N ALA A 132 -27.15 13.37 -10.67
CA ALA A 132 -26.78 11.98 -10.84
C ALA A 132 -26.52 11.29 -9.50
N GLU A 133 -25.71 11.89 -8.62
CA GLU A 133 -25.23 11.27 -7.39
C GLU A 133 -25.72 11.98 -6.11
N GLY A 134 -26.18 13.22 -6.23
CA GLY A 134 -26.55 14.07 -5.09
C GLY A 134 -25.43 15.03 -4.71
N THR A 135 -25.62 15.74 -3.59
CA THR A 135 -24.61 16.70 -3.12
C THR A 135 -23.43 15.97 -2.50
N ASP A 136 -22.22 16.20 -3.03
CA ASP A 136 -20.96 15.77 -2.43
C ASP A 136 -20.79 16.41 -1.04
N THR A 137 -20.27 15.61 -0.10
CA THR A 137 -20.06 16.03 1.29
C THR A 137 -18.67 15.80 1.81
N ASP A 138 -17.81 15.07 1.10
CA ASP A 138 -16.46 14.72 1.53
C ASP A 138 -15.38 15.30 0.60
N GLY A 139 -15.73 15.75 -0.61
CA GLY A 139 -14.81 16.35 -1.57
C GLY A 139 -13.93 15.34 -2.31
N VAL A 140 -14.21 14.04 -2.16
CA VAL A 140 -13.52 12.93 -2.83
C VAL A 140 -14.26 12.64 -4.13
N GLY A 141 -13.54 12.55 -5.25
CA GLY A 141 -14.14 12.23 -6.54
C GLY A 141 -14.39 10.72 -6.73
N GLU A 142 -15.32 10.39 -7.61
CA GLU A 142 -15.80 9.05 -7.94
C GLU A 142 -15.01 8.40 -9.09
N LEU A 143 -14.26 9.19 -9.87
CA LEU A 143 -13.55 8.73 -11.07
C LEU A 143 -12.68 7.48 -10.85
N ALA A 144 -11.97 7.36 -9.73
CA ALA A 144 -11.12 6.20 -9.45
C ALA A 144 -11.95 4.91 -9.27
N ASP A 145 -13.16 5.01 -8.76
CA ASP A 145 -14.11 3.91 -8.58
C ASP A 145 -14.89 3.60 -9.86
N SER A 146 -15.09 4.59 -10.73
CA SER A 146 -15.83 4.44 -12.00
C SER A 146 -14.97 3.96 -13.18
N ILE A 147 -13.64 3.86 -13.03
CA ILE A 147 -12.75 3.23 -14.01
C ILE A 147 -12.66 1.73 -13.73
N ASP A 148 -13.21 0.92 -14.63
CA ASP A 148 -13.00 -0.53 -14.62
C ASP A 148 -11.61 -0.86 -15.16
N VAL A 149 -10.90 -1.77 -14.49
CA VAL A 149 -9.57 -2.23 -14.86
C VAL A 149 -9.48 -3.75 -14.91
N VAL A 150 -8.74 -4.24 -15.89
CA VAL A 150 -8.32 -5.64 -15.98
C VAL A 150 -6.81 -5.70 -16.10
N VAL A 151 -6.17 -6.36 -15.13
CA VAL A 151 -4.71 -6.49 -15.06
C VAL A 151 -4.33 -7.94 -15.29
N ARG A 152 -3.40 -8.17 -16.22
CA ARG A 152 -2.91 -9.50 -16.60
C ARG A 152 -1.47 -9.43 -17.08
N TYR A 153 -0.81 -10.58 -17.15
CA TYR A 153 0.37 -10.69 -17.98
C TYR A 153 -0.02 -10.77 -19.46
N CYS A 154 0.80 -10.20 -20.33
CA CYS A 154 0.61 -10.20 -21.78
C CYS A 154 1.96 -10.32 -22.50
N GLU A 155 1.91 -10.80 -23.73
CA GLU A 155 3.03 -10.79 -24.67
C GLU A 155 2.70 -9.80 -25.79
N LEU A 156 3.66 -8.93 -26.11
CA LEU A 156 3.51 -7.97 -27.19
C LEU A 156 4.24 -8.46 -28.45
N ALA A 157 3.75 -8.06 -29.62
CA ALA A 157 4.40 -8.35 -30.90
C ALA A 157 5.83 -7.78 -30.95
N ASP A 158 6.74 -8.54 -31.57
CA ASP A 158 8.13 -8.10 -31.84
C ASP A 158 8.22 -6.79 -32.65
N ASP A 159 7.20 -6.52 -33.49
CA ASP A 159 7.15 -5.36 -34.39
C ASP A 159 6.00 -4.40 -34.07
N LEU A 160 5.99 -3.89 -32.85
CA LEU A 160 5.06 -2.82 -32.43
C LEU A 160 4.92 -1.77 -33.54
N GLY A 161 3.68 -1.59 -34.00
CA GLY A 161 3.37 -0.99 -35.29
C GLY A 161 4.11 0.33 -35.55
N GLN A 162 4.52 0.57 -36.81
CA GLN A 162 5.14 1.84 -37.24
C GLN A 162 4.24 3.09 -37.00
N ASN A 163 2.98 2.88 -36.61
CA ASN A 163 1.96 3.91 -36.41
C ASN A 163 1.62 4.16 -34.93
N GLY A 164 2.33 3.53 -33.98
CA GLY A 164 2.01 3.60 -32.56
C GLY A 164 1.58 2.25 -32.01
N PHE A 165 1.59 2.14 -30.69
CA PHE A 165 1.10 0.96 -29.97
C PHE A 165 -0.42 0.94 -29.97
N ASP A 166 -1.02 -0.20 -30.24
CA ASP A 166 -2.47 -0.40 -30.17
C ASP A 166 -2.84 -1.79 -29.60
N PRO A 167 -4.12 -2.05 -29.29
CA PRO A 167 -4.53 -3.33 -28.70
C PRO A 167 -4.27 -4.56 -29.59
N GLU A 168 -4.11 -4.43 -30.91
CA GLU A 168 -3.77 -5.55 -31.80
C GLU A 168 -2.31 -6.00 -31.65
N ASP A 169 -1.46 -5.20 -31.01
CA ASP A 169 -0.07 -5.55 -30.70
C ASP A 169 0.05 -6.57 -29.55
N ILE A 170 -1.02 -6.84 -28.78
CA ILE A 170 -1.04 -7.96 -27.83
C ILE A 170 -1.22 -9.26 -28.60
N VAL A 171 -0.21 -10.14 -28.55
CA VAL A 171 -0.20 -11.42 -29.26
C VAL A 171 -0.57 -12.61 -28.38
N ASP A 172 -0.41 -12.48 -27.05
CA ASP A 172 -0.87 -13.44 -26.07
C ASP A 172 -1.38 -12.74 -24.81
N GLU A 173 -2.50 -13.24 -24.28
CA GLU A 173 -3.10 -12.77 -23.04
C GLU A 173 -2.99 -13.88 -21.99
N GLY A 174 -2.27 -13.60 -20.92
CA GLY A 174 -2.20 -14.45 -19.75
C GLY A 174 -3.51 -14.46 -18.97
N ASN A 175 -3.49 -15.22 -17.87
CA ASN A 175 -4.60 -15.20 -16.92
C ASN A 175 -4.72 -13.83 -16.25
N ILE A 176 -5.95 -13.49 -15.87
CA ILE A 176 -6.27 -12.27 -15.13
C ILE A 176 -5.67 -12.36 -13.72
N MET A 177 -4.89 -11.35 -13.37
CA MET A 177 -4.33 -11.13 -12.03
C MET A 177 -5.33 -10.36 -11.16
N PHE A 178 -5.95 -9.31 -11.72
CA PHE A 178 -6.92 -8.47 -11.04
C PHE A 178 -8.00 -8.00 -12.03
N GLU A 179 -9.24 -7.93 -11.56
CA GLU A 179 -10.39 -7.38 -12.29
C GLU A 179 -11.27 -6.66 -11.26
N GLY A 180 -11.58 -5.39 -11.51
CA GLY A 180 -12.30 -4.52 -10.57
C GLY A 180 -12.15 -3.06 -10.94
N THR A 181 -12.22 -2.16 -9.96
CA THR A 181 -12.04 -0.71 -10.16
C THR A 181 -10.56 -0.31 -10.07
N LEU A 182 -10.19 0.83 -10.65
CA LEU A 182 -8.84 1.39 -10.52
C LEU A 182 -8.49 1.64 -9.05
N ALA A 183 -9.41 2.19 -8.26
CA ALA A 183 -9.25 2.36 -6.82
C ALA A 183 -8.95 1.02 -6.12
N GLY A 184 -9.68 -0.04 -6.46
CA GLY A 184 -9.44 -1.38 -5.91
C GLY A 184 -8.07 -1.96 -6.31
N PHE A 185 -7.63 -1.73 -7.55
CA PHE A 185 -6.31 -2.15 -8.00
C PHE A 185 -5.19 -1.39 -7.28
N LEU A 186 -5.32 -0.07 -7.15
CA LEU A 186 -4.33 0.76 -6.46
C LEU A 186 -4.26 0.42 -4.97
N ALA A 187 -5.38 0.18 -4.30
CA ALA A 187 -5.40 -0.28 -2.91
C ALA A 187 -4.72 -1.65 -2.73
N ALA A 188 -4.89 -2.57 -3.69
CA ALA A 188 -4.16 -3.83 -3.69
C ALA A 188 -2.65 -3.60 -3.90
N ALA A 189 -2.28 -2.67 -4.78
CA ALA A 189 -0.89 -2.36 -5.11
C ALA A 189 -0.17 -1.48 -4.08
N GLU A 190 -0.88 -0.76 -3.22
CA GLU A 190 -0.33 0.00 -2.09
C GLU A 190 0.42 -0.91 -1.11
N ASN A 191 -0.09 -2.12 -0.92
CA ASN A 191 0.57 -3.18 -0.14
C ASN A 191 1.73 -3.85 -0.88
N GLY A 192 1.98 -3.49 -2.14
CA GLY A 192 2.95 -4.11 -3.03
C GLY A 192 2.44 -5.41 -3.67
N LEU A 193 2.36 -5.43 -5.00
CA LEU A 193 2.04 -6.62 -5.78
C LEU A 193 3.32 -7.41 -6.10
N PRO A 194 3.45 -8.66 -5.64
CA PRO A 194 4.52 -9.54 -6.08
C PRO A 194 4.33 -9.94 -7.53
N LEU A 195 5.39 -9.82 -8.34
CA LEU A 195 5.40 -10.15 -9.76
C LEU A 195 6.45 -11.24 -10.04
N ASP A 196 6.07 -12.27 -10.81
CA ASP A 196 6.96 -13.37 -11.21
C ASP A 196 7.10 -13.55 -12.73
N GLY A 197 6.30 -12.83 -13.52
CA GLY A 197 6.26 -12.99 -14.97
C GLY A 197 5.60 -14.30 -15.42
N ALA A 198 4.86 -14.99 -14.56
CA ALA A 198 4.09 -16.16 -14.95
C ALA A 198 2.63 -15.77 -15.18
N ALA A 199 2.01 -16.31 -16.23
CA ALA A 199 0.58 -16.14 -16.50
C ALA A 199 -0.32 -16.90 -15.48
N GLY A 200 0.00 -16.89 -14.19
CA GLY A 200 -0.87 -17.36 -13.11
C GLY A 200 -2.12 -16.49 -12.96
N ALA A 201 -3.18 -17.04 -12.38
CA ALA A 201 -4.40 -16.29 -12.08
C ALA A 201 -4.35 -15.74 -10.64
N GLY A 202 -4.81 -14.50 -10.46
CA GLY A 202 -4.86 -13.83 -9.17
C GLY A 202 -3.54 -13.17 -8.75
N ILE A 203 -3.64 -12.26 -7.77
CA ILE A 203 -2.49 -11.64 -7.10
C ILE A 203 -1.79 -12.67 -6.20
N LEU A 204 -0.47 -12.72 -6.27
CA LEU A 204 0.37 -13.60 -5.45
C LEU A 204 0.54 -13.03 -4.03
N ALA A 205 0.73 -13.90 -3.05
CA ALA A 205 1.17 -13.47 -1.73
C ALA A 205 2.69 -13.17 -1.74
N PRO A 206 3.17 -12.23 -0.90
CA PRO A 206 4.60 -12.04 -0.67
C PRO A 206 5.34 -13.36 -0.38
N GLY A 207 6.44 -13.61 -1.11
CA GLY A 207 7.24 -14.83 -1.03
C GLY A 207 6.81 -15.98 -1.94
N ASP A 208 5.59 -15.95 -2.51
CA ASP A 208 5.12 -16.98 -3.45
C ASP A 208 5.61 -16.72 -4.90
N GLN A 209 6.06 -15.51 -5.20
CA GLN A 209 6.52 -15.12 -6.52
C GLN A 209 7.86 -15.79 -6.86
N SER A 210 7.95 -16.36 -8.07
CA SER A 210 9.22 -16.90 -8.55
C SER A 210 10.19 -15.78 -8.91
N PRO A 211 11.52 -15.96 -8.72
CA PRO A 211 12.51 -15.01 -9.22
C PRO A 211 12.31 -14.76 -10.71
N PHE A 212 12.06 -13.51 -11.08
CA PHE A 212 11.97 -13.09 -12.46
C PHE A 212 13.35 -13.24 -13.12
N ALA A 213 13.39 -14.04 -14.18
CA ALA A 213 14.61 -14.39 -14.87
C ALA A 213 14.86 -13.53 -16.11
N GLY A 214 13.97 -12.59 -16.47
CA GLY A 214 13.95 -11.90 -17.76
C GLY A 214 15.20 -11.05 -18.04
N LEU A 215 16.26 -11.73 -18.48
CA LEU A 215 17.54 -11.14 -18.83
C LEU A 215 17.45 -10.54 -20.23
N ARG A 216 18.06 -9.38 -20.44
CA ARG A 216 18.15 -8.66 -21.73
C ARG A 216 18.64 -9.50 -22.92
N SER A 217 19.23 -10.67 -22.68
CA SER A 217 19.77 -11.59 -23.68
C SER A 217 18.85 -12.76 -24.07
N GLU A 218 17.71 -12.94 -23.39
CA GLU A 218 16.71 -13.97 -23.67
C GLU A 218 15.45 -13.27 -24.24
N GLY A 219 14.84 -13.83 -25.29
CA GLY A 219 13.61 -13.28 -25.87
C GLY A 219 12.37 -13.48 -24.98
N ASP A 220 11.31 -12.73 -25.28
CA ASP A 220 9.97 -12.66 -24.68
C ASP A 220 9.94 -12.52 -23.15
N ASN A 221 10.22 -11.29 -22.68
CA ASN A 221 9.91 -10.92 -21.30
C ASN A 221 8.42 -10.57 -21.21
N PRO A 222 7.65 -11.21 -20.30
CA PRO A 222 6.23 -10.94 -20.14
C PRO A 222 6.01 -9.51 -19.64
N CYS A 223 5.02 -8.84 -20.21
CA CYS A 223 4.62 -7.50 -19.83
C CYS A 223 3.43 -7.56 -18.87
N LEU A 224 3.33 -6.60 -17.96
CA LEU A 224 2.11 -6.37 -17.19
C LEU A 224 1.19 -5.44 -18.00
N CYS A 225 0.07 -5.95 -18.46
CA CYS A 225 -0.96 -5.18 -19.15
C CYS A 225 -2.06 -4.76 -18.18
N LEU A 226 -2.48 -3.51 -18.26
CA LEU A 226 -3.64 -2.92 -17.58
C LEU A 226 -4.55 -2.34 -18.66
N GLU A 227 -5.65 -3.02 -18.90
CA GLU A 227 -6.77 -2.53 -19.72
C GLU A 227 -7.70 -1.72 -18.83
N TRP A 228 -8.18 -0.57 -19.30
CA TRP A 228 -9.13 0.25 -18.56
C TRP A 228 -10.26 0.76 -19.45
N SER A 229 -11.44 0.95 -18.87
CA SER A 229 -12.59 1.55 -19.53
C SER A 229 -13.52 2.20 -18.54
N ILE A 230 -14.25 3.22 -18.97
CA ILE A 230 -15.32 3.85 -18.19
C ILE A 230 -16.65 3.42 -18.80
N ASP A 231 -17.51 2.73 -18.05
CA ASP A 231 -18.79 2.25 -18.57
C ASP A 231 -19.69 3.43 -18.97
N PHE A 232 -20.09 3.45 -20.25
CA PHE A 232 -20.93 4.49 -20.80
C PHE A 232 -22.32 4.53 -20.15
N GLU A 233 -22.92 3.37 -19.88
CA GLU A 233 -24.30 3.30 -19.37
C GLU A 233 -24.39 3.41 -17.84
N GLY A 234 -23.37 2.91 -17.13
CA GLY A 234 -23.32 2.86 -15.67
C GLY A 234 -22.92 4.18 -15.01
N VAL A 235 -21.91 4.86 -15.54
CA VAL A 235 -21.27 6.03 -14.89
C VAL A 235 -22.03 7.33 -15.20
N GLY A 236 -22.39 7.54 -16.47
CA GLY A 236 -23.20 8.69 -16.87
C GLY A 236 -22.53 10.04 -16.57
N ASN A 237 -23.10 10.81 -15.65
CA ASN A 237 -22.69 12.20 -15.41
C ASN A 237 -21.91 12.38 -14.10
N GLU A 238 -21.69 11.33 -13.32
CA GLU A 238 -21.13 11.41 -11.95
C GLU A 238 -19.66 11.89 -11.93
N ILE A 239 -18.86 11.63 -12.97
CA ILE A 239 -17.41 11.91 -12.98
C ILE A 239 -16.94 13.19 -13.72
N GLN A 240 -17.83 14.13 -14.07
CA GLN A 240 -17.51 15.19 -15.05
C GLN A 240 -16.53 16.28 -14.55
N SER A 241 -16.41 16.50 -13.24
CA SER A 241 -15.47 17.44 -12.62
C SER A 241 -14.32 16.75 -11.90
N ASP A 242 -14.41 15.44 -11.70
CA ASP A 242 -13.47 14.67 -10.92
C ASP A 242 -12.07 14.68 -11.53
N SER A 243 -11.06 14.64 -10.66
CA SER A 243 -9.70 14.38 -11.07
C SER A 243 -9.04 13.39 -10.13
N LEU A 244 -8.17 12.55 -10.69
CA LEU A 244 -7.32 11.66 -9.91
C LEU A 244 -5.87 11.73 -10.37
N MET A 245 -4.97 11.39 -9.46
CA MET A 245 -3.55 11.19 -9.72
C MET A 245 -3.10 9.92 -9.02
N PHE A 246 -2.30 9.11 -9.70
CA PHE A 246 -1.75 7.89 -9.11
C PHE A 246 -0.31 7.64 -9.57
N ASP A 247 0.43 6.95 -8.73
CA ASP A 247 1.78 6.48 -9.00
C ASP A 247 1.78 4.94 -9.11
N LEU A 248 2.61 4.42 -10.01
CA LEU A 248 2.91 3.00 -10.10
C LEU A 248 4.43 2.83 -10.21
N LEU A 249 5.04 2.29 -9.17
CA LEU A 249 6.48 2.11 -9.04
C LEU A 249 6.83 0.64 -9.17
N PHE A 250 7.93 0.34 -9.86
CA PHE A 250 8.41 -1.03 -10.00
C PHE A 250 9.77 -1.21 -9.34
N TYR A 251 9.91 -2.25 -8.53
CA TYR A 251 11.15 -2.59 -7.84
C TYR A 251 11.65 -3.97 -8.27
N ALA A 252 12.97 -4.13 -8.28
CA ALA A 252 13.63 -5.41 -8.48
C ALA A 252 14.63 -5.65 -7.33
N GLU A 253 14.47 -6.75 -6.62
CA GLU A 253 15.40 -7.18 -5.57
C GLU A 253 16.13 -8.46 -5.95
N GLN A 254 17.46 -8.45 -5.91
CA GLN A 254 18.25 -9.61 -6.35
C GLN A 254 17.90 -10.89 -5.56
N ALA A 255 17.57 -11.97 -6.29
CA ALA A 255 17.08 -13.21 -5.69
C ALA A 255 18.14 -14.04 -4.94
N ARG A 256 19.44 -13.77 -5.12
CA ARG A 256 20.53 -14.57 -4.50
C ARG A 256 20.49 -14.55 -2.97
N HIS A 257 20.03 -13.45 -2.39
CA HIS A 257 20.07 -13.19 -0.95
C HIS A 257 18.70 -12.85 -0.36
N ASN A 258 17.66 -12.91 -1.19
CA ASN A 258 16.28 -12.63 -0.82
C ASN A 258 15.44 -13.88 -1.08
N ASP A 259 14.30 -14.02 -0.41
CA ASP A 259 13.33 -15.10 -0.60
C ASP A 259 11.99 -14.59 -1.15
N GLY A 260 11.92 -13.30 -1.53
CA GLY A 260 10.74 -12.68 -2.09
C GLY A 260 9.78 -12.15 -1.03
N THR A 261 10.09 -12.28 0.26
CA THR A 261 9.24 -11.75 1.35
C THR A 261 9.53 -10.29 1.68
N THR A 262 10.75 -9.80 1.40
CA THR A 262 11.09 -8.38 1.60
C THR A 262 10.30 -7.52 0.62
N ASN A 263 9.43 -6.68 1.17
CA ASN A 263 8.52 -5.85 0.42
C ASN A 263 9.07 -4.41 0.36
N PRO A 264 9.53 -3.94 -0.82
CA PRO A 264 10.10 -2.60 -0.97
C PRO A 264 9.04 -1.49 -0.95
N CYS A 265 7.75 -1.83 -1.02
CA CYS A 265 6.65 -0.88 -0.93
C CYS A 265 6.38 -0.45 0.52
N ILE A 266 6.80 -1.25 1.51
CA ILE A 266 6.57 -0.99 2.94
C ILE A 266 7.87 -0.49 3.58
N THR A 267 7.90 0.80 3.89
CA THR A 267 9.05 1.41 4.55
C THR A 267 8.90 1.35 6.07
N ALA A 268 9.98 1.01 6.76
CA ALA A 268 9.99 1.04 8.22
C ALA A 268 11.31 1.62 8.77
N GLU A 269 11.19 2.42 9.82
CA GLU A 269 12.32 2.98 10.55
C GLU A 269 12.19 2.84 12.07
N GLN A 270 13.32 2.58 12.74
CA GLN A 270 13.36 2.58 14.19
C GLN A 270 13.54 4.00 14.74
N VAL A 271 12.64 4.39 15.64
CA VAL A 271 12.62 5.70 16.29
C VAL A 271 12.67 5.51 17.81
N GLU A 272 13.53 6.26 18.48
CA GLU A 272 13.53 6.29 19.94
C GLU A 272 12.36 7.15 20.45
N SER A 273 11.55 6.58 21.35
CA SER A 273 10.51 7.31 22.10
C SER A 273 9.35 7.89 21.26
N PHE A 274 8.86 7.17 20.24
CA PHE A 274 7.76 7.61 19.36
C PHE A 274 6.67 6.53 19.14
N PRO A 275 5.39 6.76 19.49
CA PRO A 275 4.92 7.71 20.47
C PRO A 275 5.36 7.27 21.89
N ASN A 276 5.45 8.22 22.83
CA ASN A 276 5.61 7.79 24.21
C ASN A 276 4.30 7.10 24.64
N VAL A 277 4.40 5.97 25.33
CA VAL A 277 3.29 5.22 25.99
C VAL A 277 2.47 6.07 27.00
N ALA A 278 2.80 7.35 27.13
CA ALA A 278 2.16 8.30 28.03
C ALA A 278 1.65 9.54 27.29
N ASP A 279 1.63 9.53 25.96
CA ASP A 279 1.13 10.62 25.14
C ASP A 279 -0.31 10.33 24.74
N ASP A 280 -1.27 11.04 25.34
CA ASP A 280 -2.72 10.90 25.15
C ASP A 280 -3.21 11.28 23.74
N SER A 281 -2.29 11.43 22.76
CA SER A 281 -2.57 11.90 21.39
C SER A 281 -2.56 10.80 20.34
N PHE A 282 -2.24 9.55 20.70
CA PHE A 282 -2.29 8.40 19.80
C PHE A 282 -3.23 7.33 20.36
N ASP A 283 -4.14 6.83 19.55
CA ASP A 283 -5.01 5.73 19.94
C ASP A 283 -4.24 4.40 19.77
N SER A 284 -4.04 3.68 20.86
CA SER A 284 -3.43 2.34 20.83
C SER A 284 -4.44 1.35 20.25
N ALA A 285 -4.14 0.73 19.11
CA ALA A 285 -4.96 -0.36 18.59
C ALA A 285 -4.93 -1.60 19.50
N PHE A 286 -3.77 -1.89 20.09
CA PHE A 286 -3.67 -2.78 21.24
C PHE A 286 -2.44 -2.51 22.10
N PHE A 287 -2.53 -2.91 23.36
CA PHE A 287 -1.44 -2.88 24.32
C PHE A 287 -1.28 -4.26 24.98
N GLY A 288 -0.04 -4.73 25.09
CA GLY A 288 0.35 -5.97 25.75
C GLY A 288 1.42 -5.74 26.81
N LYS A 289 1.19 -6.24 28.03
CA LYS A 289 2.08 -6.04 29.18
C LYS A 289 2.27 -7.29 30.01
N VAL A 290 3.52 -7.61 30.34
CA VAL A 290 3.81 -8.76 31.21
C VAL A 290 3.64 -8.38 32.68
N ARG A 291 2.94 -9.23 33.43
CA ARG A 291 2.73 -9.11 34.88
C ARG A 291 2.76 -10.48 35.56
N ASN A 292 2.75 -10.50 36.90
CA ASN A 292 2.70 -11.73 37.69
C ASN A 292 1.40 -11.83 38.50
N GLY A 293 0.44 -12.62 38.02
CA GLY A 293 -0.86 -12.83 38.66
C GLY A 293 -0.85 -13.74 39.90
N GLY A 294 0.32 -14.03 40.47
CA GLY A 294 0.47 -14.87 41.68
C GLY A 294 0.39 -16.39 41.42
N GLY A 295 -0.04 -16.82 40.24
CA GLY A 295 -0.01 -18.22 39.78
C GLY A 295 1.07 -18.52 38.72
N GLY A 296 1.70 -17.50 38.17
CA GLY A 296 2.62 -17.55 37.03
C GLY A 296 2.80 -16.16 36.43
N TRP A 297 3.52 -16.10 35.31
CA TRP A 297 3.58 -14.89 34.51
C TRP A 297 2.41 -14.86 33.54
N GLU A 298 1.87 -13.68 33.28
CA GLU A 298 0.79 -13.47 32.34
C GLU A 298 1.03 -12.23 31.47
N LEU A 299 0.48 -12.26 30.26
CA LEU A 299 0.46 -11.14 29.31
C LEU A 299 -0.96 -10.60 29.34
N GLY A 300 -1.13 -9.43 29.95
CA GLY A 300 -2.38 -8.70 29.94
C GLY A 300 -2.50 -7.94 28.62
N VAL A 301 -3.65 -8.07 27.95
CA VAL A 301 -3.94 -7.41 26.68
C VAL A 301 -5.15 -6.49 26.85
N GLY A 302 -5.07 -5.26 26.31
CA GLY A 302 -6.15 -4.27 26.40
C GLY A 302 -6.16 -3.26 25.26
N ASN A 303 -7.19 -2.41 25.26
CA ASN A 303 -7.40 -1.30 24.33
C ASN A 303 -7.41 0.00 25.15
N GLY A 304 -6.31 0.77 25.12
CA GLY A 304 -6.21 2.09 25.75
C GLY A 304 -5.06 2.27 26.74
N ASP A 305 -4.41 3.42 26.64
CA ASP A 305 -3.30 3.86 27.50
C ASP A 305 -3.84 4.36 28.86
N GLY A 306 -4.34 3.43 29.68
CA GLY A 306 -5.02 3.74 30.94
C GLY A 306 -4.73 2.72 32.04
N ASN A 307 -3.64 2.96 32.79
CA ASN A 307 -3.24 2.15 33.93
C ASN A 307 -4.41 1.90 34.92
N ALA A 308 -4.61 0.63 35.30
CA ALA A 308 -5.38 0.12 36.43
C ALA A 308 -6.90 -0.13 36.32
N GLY A 309 -7.49 -0.18 35.11
CA GLY A 309 -8.91 -0.59 34.98
C GLY A 309 -9.36 -1.18 33.64
N GLY A 310 -8.60 -0.98 32.56
CA GLY A 310 -8.86 -1.55 31.23
C GLY A 310 -8.07 -2.83 30.92
N GLU A 311 -7.33 -3.36 31.89
CA GLU A 311 -6.49 -4.57 31.77
C GLU A 311 -7.31 -5.89 31.78
N ASP A 312 -8.65 -5.83 31.66
CA ASP A 312 -9.56 -6.91 32.06
C ASP A 312 -10.14 -7.71 30.89
N ASN A 313 -9.66 -7.48 29.65
CA ASN A 313 -10.19 -8.24 28.52
C ASN A 313 -9.67 -9.68 28.56
N LEU A 314 -8.34 -9.91 28.63
CA LEU A 314 -7.77 -11.26 28.65
C LEU A 314 -6.34 -11.34 29.26
N ASP A 315 -6.07 -12.46 29.95
CA ASP A 315 -4.75 -12.82 30.49
C ASP A 315 -4.25 -14.13 29.86
N TYR A 316 -3.10 -14.08 29.17
CA TYR A 316 -2.41 -15.28 28.74
C TYR A 316 -1.34 -15.68 29.77
N SER A 317 -1.56 -16.77 30.51
CA SER A 317 -0.62 -17.23 31.54
C SER A 317 0.32 -18.31 31.02
N TRP A 318 1.62 -18.19 31.30
CA TRP A 318 2.60 -19.26 31.02
C TRP A 318 3.37 -19.69 32.28
N PRO A 319 3.67 -20.99 32.41
CA PRO A 319 4.48 -21.49 33.52
C PRO A 319 5.97 -21.28 33.25
N GLY A 320 6.74 -20.76 34.21
CA GLY A 320 8.21 -20.85 34.13
C GLY A 320 9.02 -19.61 34.53
N SER A 321 10.16 -19.44 33.84
CA SER A 321 11.33 -18.62 34.19
C SER A 321 11.17 -17.10 34.03
N GLY A 322 9.96 -16.60 33.74
CA GLY A 322 9.77 -15.19 33.39
C GLY A 322 10.33 -14.84 32.01
N VAL A 323 10.27 -15.80 31.08
CA VAL A 323 10.56 -15.59 29.66
C VAL A 323 9.31 -15.97 28.88
N PHE A 324 8.87 -15.08 27.99
CA PHE A 324 7.92 -15.39 26.93
C PHE A 324 8.69 -15.36 25.61
N ASP A 325 8.54 -16.40 24.80
CA ASP A 325 9.19 -16.54 23.51
C ASP A 325 8.18 -17.24 22.60
N GLY A 326 7.60 -16.47 21.69
CA GLY A 326 6.40 -16.85 20.96
C GLY A 326 6.19 -15.99 19.73
N SER A 327 5.02 -16.09 19.13
CA SER A 327 4.62 -15.25 18.00
C SER A 327 3.22 -14.67 18.20
N PHE A 328 2.87 -13.67 17.39
CA PHE A 328 1.55 -13.06 17.40
C PHE A 328 1.05 -12.84 15.97
N THR A 329 -0.29 -12.80 15.81
CA THR A 329 -0.96 -12.18 14.67
C THR A 329 -1.95 -11.15 15.17
N PHE A 330 -2.13 -10.07 14.44
CA PHE A 330 -3.13 -9.04 14.67
C PHE A 330 -3.84 -8.78 13.35
N ASP A 331 -5.12 -9.13 13.26
CA ASP A 331 -5.93 -9.04 12.05
C ASP A 331 -7.05 -8.00 12.28
N TYR A 332 -6.95 -6.84 11.62
CA TYR A 332 -7.98 -5.80 11.59
C TYR A 332 -8.86 -5.95 10.35
N ASP A 333 -10.18 -5.81 10.50
CA ASP A 333 -11.12 -6.05 9.41
C ASP A 333 -11.55 -4.81 8.62
N GLY A 334 -11.06 -3.62 8.99
CA GLY A 334 -11.42 -2.36 8.34
C GLY A 334 -12.77 -1.78 8.77
N THR A 335 -13.54 -2.51 9.60
CA THR A 335 -14.87 -2.10 10.08
C THR A 335 -14.90 -1.80 11.58
N GLY A 336 -13.71 -1.71 12.19
CA GLY A 336 -13.51 -1.49 13.62
C GLY A 336 -13.31 -2.77 14.43
N ALA A 337 -13.33 -3.98 13.85
CA ALA A 337 -13.03 -5.19 14.61
C ALA A 337 -11.58 -5.65 14.34
N ALA A 338 -10.89 -6.05 15.42
CA ALA A 338 -9.59 -6.68 15.32
C ALA A 338 -9.54 -7.98 16.12
N VAL A 339 -8.64 -8.87 15.71
CA VAL A 339 -8.34 -10.14 16.37
C VAL A 339 -6.84 -10.23 16.61
N LEU A 340 -6.43 -10.22 17.88
CA LEU A 340 -5.07 -10.62 18.27
C LEU A 340 -5.06 -12.13 18.55
N THR A 341 -4.04 -12.84 18.07
CA THR A 341 -3.73 -14.23 18.43
C THR A 341 -2.28 -14.34 18.90
N LEU A 342 -2.03 -15.07 19.98
CA LEU A 342 -0.69 -15.32 20.53
C LEU A 342 -0.33 -16.80 20.45
N PHE A 343 0.95 -17.11 20.29
CA PHE A 343 1.46 -18.49 20.18
C PHE A 343 2.74 -18.64 21.03
N ASP A 344 2.87 -19.70 21.84
CA ASP A 344 4.03 -19.93 22.73
C ASP A 344 4.97 -21.06 22.26
N GLY A 345 4.80 -21.50 21.01
CA GLY A 345 5.58 -22.61 20.43
C GLY A 345 5.15 -24.02 20.87
N SER A 346 4.13 -24.18 21.74
CA SER A 346 3.59 -25.48 22.16
C SER A 346 2.08 -25.59 21.88
N ASP A 347 1.71 -26.17 20.72
CA ASP A 347 0.32 -26.38 20.26
C ASP A 347 -0.60 -25.15 20.45
N ALA A 348 -0.57 -24.26 19.46
CA ALA A 348 -1.53 -23.17 19.19
C ALA A 348 -2.54 -22.87 20.31
N GLN A 349 -2.11 -22.13 21.33
CA GLN A 349 -3.04 -21.54 22.30
C GLN A 349 -3.65 -20.28 21.69
N VAL A 350 -4.71 -20.48 20.91
CA VAL A 350 -5.52 -19.40 20.33
C VAL A 350 -6.25 -18.65 21.46
N ALA A 351 -5.68 -17.56 21.94
CA ALA A 351 -6.42 -16.54 22.66
C ALA A 351 -6.86 -15.50 21.63
N GLN A 352 -8.03 -15.71 21.00
CA GLN A 352 -8.64 -14.70 20.14
C GLN A 352 -9.13 -13.53 21.01
N VAL A 353 -8.53 -12.37 20.81
CA VAL A 353 -8.96 -11.13 21.46
C VAL A 353 -9.80 -10.36 20.46
N GLY A 354 -11.13 -10.48 20.57
CA GLY A 354 -12.04 -9.59 19.86
C GLY A 354 -12.11 -8.27 20.60
N PHE A 355 -11.68 -7.20 19.97
CA PHE A 355 -11.70 -5.88 20.59
C PHE A 355 -13.02 -5.17 20.25
N GLY A 356 -13.91 -5.05 21.24
CA GLY A 356 -15.13 -4.24 21.16
C GLY A 356 -15.45 -3.69 22.55
N ASP A 357 -15.97 -2.47 22.62
CA ASP A 357 -16.35 -1.89 23.91
C ASP A 357 -17.54 -2.66 24.52
N ASP A 358 -17.77 -2.50 25.83
CA ASP A 358 -18.82 -3.13 26.66
C ASP A 358 -20.28 -2.78 26.25
N GLY A 359 -20.49 -2.42 24.98
CA GLY A 359 -21.75 -2.06 24.35
C GLY A 359 -21.88 -2.48 22.88
N GLY A 360 -20.89 -3.15 22.29
CA GLY A 360 -20.93 -3.60 20.89
C GLY A 360 -20.55 -2.52 19.86
N GLU A 361 -19.92 -1.44 20.30
CA GLU A 361 -19.22 -0.51 19.41
C GLU A 361 -17.81 -1.09 19.14
N ALA A 362 -17.44 -1.16 17.88
CA ALA A 362 -16.17 -1.67 17.40
C ALA A 362 -15.01 -0.77 17.89
N LEU A 363 -13.76 -1.27 17.92
CA LEU A 363 -12.62 -0.40 18.15
C LEU A 363 -12.65 0.77 17.17
N ALA A 364 -12.60 1.98 17.71
CA ALA A 364 -11.97 3.07 17.00
C ALA A 364 -10.46 2.83 17.08
N VAL A 365 -9.93 2.03 16.15
CA VAL A 365 -8.64 2.43 15.58
C VAL A 365 -8.89 3.87 15.12
N GLY A 366 -8.09 4.84 15.59
CA GLY A 366 -8.42 6.28 15.57
C GLY A 366 -8.95 6.81 14.23
N ASP A 367 -9.37 8.08 14.17
CA ASP A 367 -9.70 8.71 12.87
C ASP A 367 -8.44 8.64 11.98
N LEU A 368 -8.38 7.60 11.12
CA LEU A 368 -7.17 7.12 10.44
C LEU A 368 -6.78 8.09 9.32
N ASP A 369 -6.30 9.26 9.70
CA ASP A 369 -5.90 10.36 8.83
C ASP A 369 -4.37 10.36 8.66
N GLY A 370 -3.77 9.18 8.47
CA GLY A 370 -2.38 9.08 8.02
C GLY A 370 -1.83 7.67 8.07
N GLY A 371 -1.80 6.97 6.92
CA GLY A 371 -1.34 5.59 6.70
C GLY A 371 0.02 5.18 7.29
N ALA A 372 0.12 5.17 8.62
CA ALA A 372 1.30 4.87 9.39
C ALA A 372 0.91 4.05 10.62
N LEU A 373 1.76 3.07 10.94
CA LEU A 373 1.57 2.17 12.06
C LEU A 373 2.87 2.12 12.85
N SER A 374 2.81 2.14 14.18
CA SER A 374 4.02 1.95 14.98
C SER A 374 3.90 0.79 15.95
N ILE A 375 4.97 -0.01 16.03
CA ILE A 375 5.13 -1.05 17.04
C ILE A 375 6.15 -0.55 18.06
N THR A 376 5.67 -0.29 19.26
CA THR A 376 6.45 0.25 20.36
C THR A 376 6.75 -0.85 21.37
N VAL A 377 8.03 -1.05 21.69
CA VAL A 377 8.49 -2.00 22.71
C VAL A 377 9.20 -1.27 23.85
N GLY A 378 8.91 -1.67 25.09
CA GLY A 378 9.44 -1.00 26.28
C GLY A 378 9.91 -1.97 27.35
N ALA A 379 11.15 -1.80 27.82
CA ALA A 379 11.76 -2.64 28.86
C ALA A 379 12.44 -1.80 29.95
N SER A 380 12.60 -2.36 31.15
CA SER A 380 13.45 -1.78 32.21
C SER A 380 14.85 -2.39 32.19
N GLY A 381 15.82 -1.73 32.83
CA GLY A 381 17.21 -2.22 32.85
C GLY A 381 17.33 -3.65 33.36
N GLY A 382 17.87 -4.55 32.51
CA GLY A 382 18.01 -5.98 32.80
C GLY A 382 16.87 -6.85 32.26
N GLN A 383 15.87 -6.24 31.60
CA GLN A 383 14.80 -6.89 30.86
C GLN A 383 15.00 -6.75 29.35
N LEU A 384 14.24 -7.51 28.57
CA LEU A 384 14.16 -7.41 27.12
C LEU A 384 12.69 -7.39 26.69
N SER A 385 12.36 -6.46 25.80
CA SER A 385 11.21 -6.57 24.89
C SER A 385 11.74 -6.60 23.48
N GLU A 386 11.29 -7.54 22.67
CA GLU A 386 11.74 -7.68 21.29
C GLU A 386 10.60 -8.18 20.42
N VAL A 387 10.48 -7.57 19.24
CA VAL A 387 9.67 -8.06 18.13
C VAL A 387 10.61 -8.28 16.95
N THR A 388 10.56 -9.46 16.33
CA THR A 388 11.34 -9.81 15.13
C THR A 388 10.47 -10.42 14.05
N ASN A 389 10.97 -10.49 12.82
CA ASN A 389 10.26 -11.10 11.68
C ASN A 389 8.87 -10.49 11.49
N LEU A 390 8.76 -9.17 11.70
CA LEU A 390 7.50 -8.47 11.49
C LEU A 390 7.09 -8.56 10.02
N THR A 391 5.81 -8.84 9.79
CA THR A 391 5.18 -8.79 8.48
C THR A 391 3.93 -7.93 8.55
N TYR A 392 3.68 -7.22 7.46
CA TYR A 392 2.46 -6.45 7.21
C TYR A 392 1.84 -6.97 5.91
N ASN A 393 0.61 -7.47 6.00
CA ASN A 393 -0.10 -8.17 4.92
C ASN A 393 0.76 -9.28 4.27
N GLY A 394 1.58 -9.96 5.08
CA GLY A 394 2.49 -11.04 4.66
C GLY A 394 3.85 -10.58 4.13
N GLY A 395 4.03 -9.28 3.82
CA GLY A 395 5.30 -8.73 3.37
C GLY A 395 6.15 -8.23 4.53
N SER A 396 7.46 -8.49 4.49
CA SER A 396 8.41 -7.98 5.47
C SER A 396 8.84 -6.56 5.09
N PRO A 397 8.68 -5.56 5.98
CA PRO A 397 9.12 -4.19 5.72
C PRO A 397 10.65 -4.08 5.64
N SER A 398 11.17 -2.92 5.24
CA SER A 398 12.61 -2.67 5.14
C SER A 398 13.40 -2.89 6.43
N VAL A 399 12.73 -2.75 7.59
CA VAL A 399 13.22 -3.10 8.91
C VAL A 399 12.09 -3.81 9.63
N ASP A 400 12.30 -5.06 10.04
CA ASP A 400 11.28 -5.98 10.56
C ASP A 400 11.47 -6.32 12.05
N THR A 401 12.37 -5.61 12.71
CA THR A 401 12.84 -5.91 14.05
C THR A 401 12.90 -4.64 14.91
N VAL A 402 12.45 -4.75 16.15
CA VAL A 402 12.57 -3.71 17.18
C VAL A 402 12.81 -4.32 18.56
N GLU A 403 13.78 -3.77 19.29
CA GLU A 403 14.13 -4.24 20.62
C GLU A 403 14.29 -3.08 21.62
N SER A 404 14.09 -3.40 22.90
CA SER A 404 14.40 -2.51 24.02
C SER A 404 14.94 -3.30 25.21
N THR A 405 15.97 -2.76 25.86
CA THR A 405 16.60 -3.33 27.07
C THR A 405 16.64 -2.37 28.27
N GLY A 406 15.96 -1.22 28.18
CA GLY A 406 15.98 -0.22 29.24
C GLY A 406 15.28 1.11 28.96
N SER A 407 14.70 1.29 27.78
CA SER A 407 13.93 2.49 27.40
C SER A 407 12.72 2.10 26.57
N VAL A 408 12.19 3.01 25.76
CA VAL A 408 11.13 2.73 24.78
C VAL A 408 11.72 2.92 23.40
N THR A 409 11.52 1.94 22.53
CA THR A 409 11.94 1.96 21.13
C THR A 409 10.74 1.59 20.29
N SER A 410 10.62 2.21 19.12
CA SER A 410 9.49 1.98 18.24
C SER A 410 9.95 1.74 16.82
N LEU A 411 9.21 0.91 16.11
CA LEU A 411 9.34 0.69 14.68
C LEU A 411 8.13 1.32 14.02
N VAL A 412 8.36 2.35 13.22
CA VAL A 412 7.32 3.07 12.50
C VAL A 412 7.30 2.55 11.07
N LEU A 413 6.17 1.98 10.66
CA LEU A 413 5.84 1.65 9.30
C LEU A 413 5.13 2.85 8.68
N SER A 414 5.54 3.23 7.48
CA SER A 414 4.99 4.35 6.72
C SER A 414 4.64 3.90 5.31
N ASP A 415 3.82 4.72 4.63
CA ASP A 415 3.34 4.47 3.27
C ASP A 415 2.52 3.16 3.21
N ILE A 416 1.63 2.95 4.20
CA ILE A 416 0.78 1.77 4.30
C ILE A 416 -0.70 2.15 4.44
N ASN A 417 -1.58 1.32 3.89
CA ASN A 417 -3.01 1.51 4.03
C ASN A 417 -3.54 0.96 5.36
N THR A 418 -3.76 1.82 6.35
CA THR A 418 -4.34 1.42 7.64
C THR A 418 -5.87 1.48 7.67
N THR A 419 -6.50 2.15 6.70
CA THR A 419 -7.96 2.39 6.65
C THR A 419 -8.73 1.15 6.25
N GLY A 420 -8.16 0.36 5.33
CA GLY A 420 -8.63 -1.00 5.02
C GLY A 420 -8.30 -2.00 6.12
N GLY A 421 -8.91 -3.19 6.06
CA GLY A 421 -8.48 -4.30 6.90
C GLY A 421 -7.03 -4.67 6.61
N PHE A 422 -6.24 -4.95 7.65
CA PHE A 422 -4.82 -5.30 7.54
C PHE A 422 -4.44 -6.40 8.53
N ALA A 423 -3.36 -7.12 8.24
CA ALA A 423 -2.79 -8.16 9.08
C ALA A 423 -1.33 -7.85 9.45
N LEU A 424 -1.02 -7.92 10.74
CA LEU A 424 0.34 -7.92 11.27
C LEU A 424 0.67 -9.30 11.81
N ALA A 425 1.91 -9.75 11.64
CA ALA A 425 2.41 -10.93 12.35
C ALA A 425 3.90 -10.78 12.65
N GLY A 426 4.35 -11.41 13.74
CA GLY A 426 5.77 -11.42 14.09
C GLY A 426 6.07 -12.31 15.28
N ASP A 427 7.35 -12.46 15.59
CA ASP A 427 7.81 -13.13 16.79
C ASP A 427 7.92 -12.11 17.92
N LEU A 428 7.50 -12.50 19.12
CA LEU A 428 7.45 -11.67 20.32
C LEU A 428 8.22 -12.33 21.45
N ARG A 429 9.18 -11.59 22.01
CA ARG A 429 10.03 -12.06 23.11
C ARG A 429 10.06 -11.07 24.26
N PHE A 430 9.89 -11.60 25.46
CA PHE A 430 10.01 -10.89 26.73
C PHE A 430 10.94 -11.63 27.69
N GLU A 431 11.93 -10.95 28.27
CA GLU A 431 12.87 -11.55 29.23
C GLU A 431 13.21 -10.66 30.44
N GLY A 432 13.90 -11.26 31.41
CA GLY A 432 14.55 -10.54 32.52
C GLY A 432 13.62 -10.13 33.66
N LEU A 433 12.45 -10.78 33.75
CA LEU A 433 11.45 -10.54 34.77
C LEU A 433 11.94 -11.02 36.16
N GLY A 434 12.14 -10.07 37.09
CA GLY A 434 12.76 -10.32 38.39
C GLY A 434 11.75 -10.57 39.52
N GLY A 435 10.59 -9.89 39.52
CA GLY A 435 9.59 -10.03 40.56
C GLY A 435 8.17 -9.54 40.20
N PRO A 436 7.17 -9.77 41.06
CA PRO A 436 5.76 -9.56 40.74
C PRO A 436 5.31 -8.09 40.57
N SER A 437 6.22 -7.13 40.77
CA SER A 437 6.00 -5.70 40.50
C SER A 437 6.65 -5.22 39.20
N ASP A 438 7.33 -6.11 38.47
CA ASP A 438 7.92 -5.79 37.18
C ASP A 438 6.83 -5.85 36.10
N GLU A 439 6.38 -4.66 35.72
CA GLU A 439 5.29 -4.38 34.77
C GLU A 439 5.80 -3.96 33.38
N ARG A 440 7.12 -3.95 33.21
CA ARG A 440 7.82 -3.99 31.93
C ARG A 440 8.57 -5.32 31.92
N PRO A 441 8.73 -6.01 30.79
CA PRO A 441 8.54 -5.57 29.41
C PRO A 441 7.08 -5.45 28.91
N MET A 442 6.88 -4.64 27.87
CA MET A 442 5.61 -4.39 27.19
C MET A 442 5.79 -4.19 25.66
N MET A 443 4.68 -4.29 24.92
CA MET A 443 4.51 -4.00 23.50
C MET A 443 3.21 -3.21 23.29
N THR A 444 3.21 -2.24 22.39
CA THR A 444 2.01 -1.46 22.03
C THR A 444 2.01 -1.23 20.53
N VAL A 445 0.86 -1.33 19.90
CA VAL A 445 0.68 -0.96 18.49
C VAL A 445 -0.21 0.26 18.42
N TYR A 446 0.31 1.30 17.79
CA TYR A 446 -0.41 2.53 17.47
C TYR A 446 -0.67 2.58 15.98
N VAL A 447 -1.82 3.11 15.62
CA VAL A 447 -2.22 3.30 14.23
C VAL A 447 -2.72 4.74 14.14
N ASP A 448 -2.18 5.48 13.18
CA ASP A 448 -2.53 6.88 12.88
C ASP A 448 -3.41 6.93 11.61
#